data_AF-Q07ME5-F1
#
_entry.id   AF-Q07ME5-F1
#
_cell.length_a   1.000
_cell.length_b   1.000
_cell.length_c   1.000
_cell.angle_alpha   90.00
_cell.angle_beta   90.00
_cell.angle_gamma   90.00
#
_symmetry.space_group_name_H-M   'P 1'
#
loop_
_entity.id
_entity.type
_entity.pdbx_description
1 polymer ?
#
loop_
_entity_poly.entity_id
_entity_poly.type
_entity_poly.pdbx_seq_one_letter_code
_entity_poly.pdbx_strand_id
1 'polypeptide(L)' 'MPSGRITDILNGRRSITADTAVRLGRDFGNAAQFGLDLQSQYDIAVVERDKGADITRRVRPADAA' A
#
# COMPACT_ATOMS: atom_id res chain seq x y z
N MET A 1 6.54 -17.00 -8.51
CA MET A 1 7.28 -15.74 -8.25
C MET A 1 8.73 -16.09 -7.87
N PRO A 2 9.75 -15.26 -8.15
CA PRO A 2 11.09 -15.49 -7.61
C PRO A 2 11.05 -15.48 -6.07
N SER A 3 11.69 -16.45 -5.41
CA SER A 3 11.56 -16.67 -3.95
C SER A 3 11.90 -15.44 -3.12
N GLY A 4 12.92 -14.67 -3.51
CA GLY A 4 13.34 -13.46 -2.78
C GLY A 4 12.28 -12.37 -2.74
N ARG A 5 11.39 -12.30 -3.74
CA ARG A 5 10.36 -11.25 -3.81
C ARG A 5 9.34 -11.39 -2.69
N ILE A 6 8.90 -12.62 -2.42
CA ILE A 6 7.93 -12.89 -1.35
C ILE A 6 8.59 -12.60 0.00
N THR A 7 9.83 -13.05 0.21
CA THR A 7 10.57 -12.77 1.44
C THR A 7 10.75 -11.27 1.69
N ASP A 8 11.03 -10.46 0.67
CA ASP A 8 11.14 -9.01 0.84
C ASP A 8 9.81 -8.35 1.22
N ILE A 9 8.69 -8.83 0.66
CA ILE A 9 7.34 -8.35 1.01
C ILE A 9 7.01 -8.69 2.46
N LEU A 10 7.28 -9.93 2.88
CA LEU A 10 7.05 -10.37 4.26
C LEU A 10 7.88 -9.57 5.28
N ASN A 11 9.06 -9.09 4.88
CA ASN A 11 9.91 -8.26 5.72
C ASN A 11 9.64 -6.75 5.57
N GLY A 12 8.60 -6.34 4.84
CA GLY A 12 8.28 -4.93 4.60
C GLY A 12 9.34 -4.16 3.79
N ARG A 13 10.28 -4.86 3.14
CA ARG A 13 11.34 -4.26 2.31
C ARG A 13 10.88 -3.99 0.88
N ARG A 14 9.69 -4.48 0.51
CA ARG A 14 9.13 -4.34 -0.83
C ARG A 14 7.61 -4.25 -0.74
N SER A 15 7.04 -3.30 -1.48
CA SER A 15 5.60 -3.15 -1.64
C SER A 15 4.98 -4.20 -2.57
N ILE A 16 3.70 -4.48 -2.38
CA ILE A 16 2.88 -5.27 -3.30
C ILE A 16 2.55 -4.41 -4.54
N THR A 17 3.09 -4.79 -5.69
CA THR A 17 2.75 -4.18 -6.99
C THR A 17 1.54 -4.84 -7.63
N ALA A 18 0.95 -4.24 -8.67
CA ALA A 18 -0.15 -4.84 -9.43
C ALA A 18 0.20 -6.23 -10.02
N ASP A 19 1.39 -6.40 -10.63
CA ASP A 19 1.87 -7.73 -11.11
C ASP A 19 1.93 -8.76 -9.97
N THR A 20 2.40 -8.33 -8.80
CA THR A 20 2.48 -9.20 -7.61
C THR A 20 1.08 -9.56 -7.11
N ALA A 21 0.17 -8.58 -7.02
CA ALA A 21 -1.19 -8.77 -6.56
C ALA A 21 -1.99 -9.72 -7.46
N VAL A 22 -1.85 -9.62 -8.78
CA VAL A 22 -2.48 -10.55 -9.74
C VAL A 22 -1.98 -11.98 -9.55
N ARG A 23 -0.68 -12.15 -9.32
CA ARG A 23 -0.09 -13.48 -9.11
C ARG A 23 -0.50 -14.08 -7.77
N LEU A 24 -0.45 -13.30 -6.69
CA LEU A 24 -0.94 -13.72 -5.37
C LEU A 24 -2.44 -14.07 -5.44
N GLY A 25 -3.24 -13.29 -6.16
CA GLY A 25 -4.66 -13.58 -6.36
C GLY A 25 -4.90 -14.91 -7.08
N ARG A 26 -4.14 -15.19 -8.13
CA ARG A 26 -4.21 -16.48 -8.84
C ARG A 26 -3.77 -17.67 -7.98
N ASP A 27 -2.72 -17.49 -7.17
CA ASP A 27 -2.18 -18.56 -6.34
C ASP A 27 -3.07 -18.85 -5.11
N PHE A 28 -3.68 -17.83 -4.51
CA PHE A 28 -4.47 -17.95 -3.27
C PHE A 28 -5.99 -17.92 -3.47
N GLY A 29 -6.48 -17.73 -4.70
CA GLY A 29 -7.92 -17.64 -4.99
C GLY A 29 -8.59 -16.33 -4.54
N ASN A 30 -7.79 -15.30 -4.23
CA ASN A 30 -8.28 -13.98 -3.82
C ASN A 30 -8.31 -13.00 -5.00
N ALA A 31 -9.11 -11.93 -4.88
CA ALA A 31 -9.08 -10.84 -5.86
C ALA A 31 -7.73 -10.10 -5.78
N ALA A 32 -7.15 -9.74 -6.94
CA ALA A 32 -5.91 -8.95 -6.98
C ALA A 32 -6.05 -7.61 -6.23
N GLN A 33 -7.25 -7.02 -6.28
CA GLN A 33 -7.57 -5.77 -5.60
C GLN A 33 -7.30 -5.83 -4.10
N PHE A 34 -7.56 -6.98 -3.46
CA PHE A 34 -7.33 -7.18 -2.03
C PHE A 34 -5.88 -6.84 -1.62
N GLY A 35 -4.90 -7.29 -2.40
CA GLY A 35 -3.48 -7.01 -2.12
C GLY A 35 -3.12 -5.53 -2.30
N LEU A 36 -3.73 -4.86 -3.27
CA LEU A 36 -3.51 -3.44 -3.53
C LEU A 36 -4.21 -2.54 -2.50
N ASP A 37 -5.37 -2.95 -2.01
CA ASP A 37 -6.07 -2.23 -0.95
C ASP A 37 -5.26 -2.25 0.36
N LEU A 38 -4.68 -3.41 0.70
CA LEU A 38 -3.78 -3.53 1.85
C LEU A 38 -2.54 -2.63 1.70
N GLN A 39 -1.92 -2.64 0.51
CA GLN A 39 -0.76 -1.79 0.25
C GLN A 39 -1.11 -0.31 0.36
N SER A 40 -2.25 0.11 -0.21
CA SER A 40 -2.69 1.50 -0.19
C SER A 40 -3.00 1.98 1.23
N GLN A 41 -3.68 1.16 2.02
CA GLN A 41 -3.96 1.46 3.43
C GLN A 41 -2.67 1.61 4.24
N TYR A 42 -1.71 0.71 4.05
CA TYR A 42 -0.40 0.82 4.70
C TYR A 42 0.33 2.10 4.31
N ASP A 43 0.40 2.41 3.01
CA ASP A 43 1.10 3.59 2.50
C ASP A 43 0.47 4.89 3.04
N ILE A 44 -0.86 4.97 3.08
CA ILE A 44 -1.60 6.08 3.68
C ILE A 44 -1.27 6.18 5.18
N ALA A 45 -1.38 5.08 5.94
CA ALA A 45 -1.14 5.09 7.38
C ALA A 45 0.29 5.53 7.74
N VAL A 46 1.30 5.12 6.96
CA VAL A 46 2.69 5.58 7.14
C VAL A 46 2.80 7.08 6.87
N VAL A 47 2.19 7.59 5.79
CA VAL A 47 2.22 9.02 5.47
C VAL A 47 1.48 9.85 6.52
N GLU A 48 0.33 9.41 6.99
CA GLU A 48 -0.43 10.08 8.06
C GLU A 48 0.37 10.12 9.36
N ARG A 49 1.00 9.00 9.73
CA ARG A 49 1.86 8.92 10.91
C ARG A 49 3.05 9.87 10.83
N ASP A 50 3.77 9.86 9.70
CA ASP A 50 5.07 10.54 9.60
C ASP A 50 4.95 12.00 9.17
N LYS A 51 3.91 12.34 8.40
CA LYS A 51 3.77 13.64 7.73
C LYS A 51 2.39 14.27 7.93
N GLY A 52 1.44 13.60 8.58
CA GLY A 52 0.06 14.07 8.72
C GLY A 52 -0.04 15.50 9.25
N ALA A 53 0.65 15.81 10.35
CA ALA A 53 0.62 17.15 10.96
C ALA A 53 1.13 18.26 10.02
N ASP A 54 2.17 17.99 9.23
CA ASP A 54 2.70 18.97 8.29
C ASP A 54 1.78 19.14 7.07
N ILE A 55 1.17 18.05 6.60
CA ILE A 55 0.17 18.08 5.52
C ILE A 55 -1.04 18.90 5.96
N THR A 56 -1.62 18.63 7.13
CA THR A 56 -2.77 19.38 7.68
C THR A 56 -2.48 20.86 7.81
N ARG A 57 -1.26 21.24 8.18
CA ARG A 57 -0.86 22.66 8.30
C ARG A 57 -0.76 23.37 6.95
N ARG A 58 -0.36 22.67 5.89
CA ARG A 58 -0.07 23.25 4.56
C ARG A 58 -1.22 23.16 3.58
N VAL A 59 -2.06 22.14 3.68
CA VAL A 59 -3.15 21.87 2.74
C VAL A 59 -4.46 22.33 3.35
N ARG A 60 -5.14 23.26 2.66
CA ARG A 60 -6.50 23.68 3.03
C ARG A 60 -7.52 22.84 2.26
N PRO A 61 -8.58 22.33 2.91
CA PRO A 61 -9.67 21.65 2.21
C PRO A 61 -10.40 22.62 1.28
N ALA A 62 -10.77 22.13 0.09
CA ALA A 62 -11.33 22.96 -0.98
C ALA A 62 -12.70 23.58 -0.63
N ASP A 63 -13.48 22.96 0.25
CA ASP A 63 -14.85 23.38 0.59
C ASP A 63 -14.98 24.10 1.94
N ALA A 64 -13.88 24.61 2.50
CA ALA A 64 -13.90 25.40 3.75
C ALA A 64 -13.93 26.94 3.51
N ALA A 65 -14.58 27.38 2.43
CA ALA A 65 -14.76 28.80 2.08
C ALA A 65 -16.25 29.18 2.00
#